data_AF-A0A536QFP1-F1
#
_entry.id   AF-A0A536QFP1-F1
#
_cell.length_a   1.000
_cell.length_b   1.000
_cell.length_c   1.000
_cell.angle_alpha   90.00
_cell.angle_beta   90.00
_cell.angle_gamma   90.00
#
_symmetry.space_group_name_H-M   'P 1'
#
loop_
_entity.id
_entity.type
_entity.pdbx_description
1 polymer ?
#
loop_
_entity_poly.entity_id
_entity_poly.type
_entity_poly.pdbx_seq_one_letter_code
_entity_poly.pdbx_strand_id
1 'polypeptide(L)'
;MVGEVTFAVIGLLFLIADVRTFSSTFQQTFYGQSNTTLAIMATAVFATSFLAPLVGWRLGPKRSVGMSAAMLGIATLVATVLRSNIADLALSITGIAGGLWWLGLLHASRPADRPSPFAVAMPIAFCADLVLRAAFRTVPLVDVNPTLAAPLVLVAALVFLAAGVAAMSGARTWTRPDFRGGLALIGLPALFLVAETGATNGAQ
;
A
#
# COMPACT_ATOMS: atom_id res chain seq x y z
N MET A 1 -3.12 -17.23 -12.42
CA MET A 1 -3.89 -16.09 -11.88
C MET A 1 -3.87 -16.05 -10.36
N VAL A 2 -4.07 -17.17 -9.66
CA VAL A 2 -4.11 -17.20 -8.18
C VAL A 2 -2.95 -16.45 -7.52
N GLY A 3 -1.69 -16.74 -7.86
CA GLY A 3 -0.54 -16.03 -7.27
C GLY A 3 -0.50 -14.51 -7.53
N GLU A 4 -0.98 -14.05 -8.69
CA GLU A 4 -1.01 -12.62 -9.03
C GLU A 4 -2.15 -11.88 -8.29
N VAL A 5 -3.27 -12.57 -8.06
CA VAL A 5 -4.36 -12.07 -7.21
C VAL A 5 -3.94 -12.06 -5.75
N THR A 6 -3.31 -13.12 -5.23
CA THR A 6 -2.78 -13.16 -3.85
C THR A 6 -1.76 -12.05 -3.62
N PHE A 7 -0.84 -11.84 -4.56
CA PHE A 7 0.11 -10.74 -4.53
C PHE A 7 -0.60 -9.38 -4.46
N ALA A 8 -1.61 -9.16 -5.31
CA ALA A 8 -2.38 -7.93 -5.31
C ALA A 8 -3.22 -7.74 -4.04
N VAL A 9 -3.85 -8.78 -3.51
CA VAL A 9 -4.67 -8.69 -2.29
C VAL A 9 -3.81 -8.34 -1.08
N ILE A 10 -2.71 -9.07 -0.85
CA ILE A 10 -1.86 -8.83 0.32
C ILE A 10 -1.16 -7.47 0.21
N GLY A 11 -0.69 -7.09 -0.99
CA GLY A 11 -0.10 -5.76 -1.21
C GLY A 11 -1.09 -4.62 -0.95
N LEU A 12 -2.36 -4.78 -1.34
CA LEU A 12 -3.40 -3.80 -1.01
C LEU A 12 -3.66 -3.72 0.50
N LEU A 13 -3.68 -4.86 1.20
CA LEU A 13 -3.84 -4.88 2.65
C LEU A 13 -2.68 -4.17 3.38
N PHE A 14 -1.44 -4.38 2.92
CA PHE A 14 -0.28 -3.65 3.45
C PHE A 14 -0.35 -2.16 3.16
N LEU A 15 -0.69 -1.75 1.94
CA LEU A 15 -0.86 -0.35 1.59
C LEU A 15 -1.95 0.32 2.46
N ILE A 16 -3.08 -0.37 2.66
CA ILE A 16 -4.16 0.11 3.53
C ILE A 16 -3.69 0.22 4.99
N ALA A 17 -2.89 -0.73 5.47
CA ALA A 17 -2.33 -0.69 6.82
C ALA A 17 -1.37 0.50 6.99
N ASP A 18 -0.47 0.73 6.03
CA ASP A 18 0.49 1.85 6.09
C ASP A 18 -0.22 3.21 5.99
N VAL A 19 -1.27 3.34 5.17
CA VAL A 19 -2.09 4.57 5.11
C VAL A 19 -2.72 4.88 6.46
N ARG A 20 -3.14 3.87 7.22
CA ARG A 20 -3.71 4.09 8.57
C ARG A 20 -2.66 4.48 9.57
N THR A 21 -1.56 3.74 9.60
CA THR A 21 -0.43 4.05 10.49
C THR A 21 0.06 5.46 10.24
N PHE A 22 0.15 5.86 8.98
CA PHE A 22 0.45 7.24 8.61
C PHE A 22 -0.60 8.20 9.15
N SER A 23 -1.89 8.02 8.84
CA SER A 23 -2.98 8.89 9.29
C SER A 23 -2.96 9.11 10.81
N SER A 24 -2.94 8.02 11.59
CA SER A 24 -3.00 8.08 13.04
C SER A 24 -1.78 8.78 13.62
N THR A 25 -0.59 8.39 13.17
CA THR A 25 0.67 8.88 13.72
C THR A 25 0.95 10.31 13.25
N PHE A 26 0.56 10.66 12.03
CA PHE A 26 0.67 12.00 11.49
C PHE A 26 -0.22 13.00 12.26
N GLN A 27 -1.49 12.65 12.51
CA GLN A 27 -2.40 13.49 13.28
C GLN A 27 -1.94 13.64 14.74
N GLN A 28 -1.46 12.56 15.36
CA GLN A 28 -0.91 12.62 16.73
C GLN A 28 0.37 13.46 16.81
N THR A 29 1.28 13.29 15.86
CA THR A 29 2.59 13.98 15.88
C THR A 29 2.46 15.48 15.63
N PHE A 30 1.52 15.88 14.75
CA PHE A 30 1.31 17.27 14.37
C PHE A 30 0.03 17.88 14.95
N TYR A 31 -0.46 17.32 16.05
CA TYR A 31 -1.64 17.84 16.73
C TYR A 31 -1.47 19.32 17.10
N GLY A 32 -2.47 20.15 16.79
CA GLY A 32 -2.45 21.60 17.03
C GLY A 32 -1.87 22.44 15.89
N GLN A 33 -1.35 21.82 14.81
CA GLN A 33 -0.96 22.53 13.59
C GLN A 33 -2.16 22.94 12.74
N SER A 34 -1.98 23.96 11.88
CA SER A 34 -3.04 24.38 10.96
C SER A 34 -3.36 23.31 9.91
N ASN A 35 -4.64 23.16 9.55
CA ASN A 35 -5.08 22.21 8.52
C ASN A 35 -4.38 22.43 7.17
N THR A 36 -4.02 23.67 6.84
CA THR A 36 -3.28 24.00 5.62
C THR A 36 -1.87 23.40 5.65
N THR A 37 -1.18 23.50 6.77
CA THR A 37 0.16 22.90 6.94
C THR A 37 0.08 21.37 6.85
N LEU A 38 -0.89 20.76 7.52
CA LEU A 38 -1.11 19.32 7.48
C LEU A 38 -1.40 18.83 6.06
N ALA A 39 -2.26 19.54 5.32
CA ALA A 39 -2.59 19.20 3.94
C ALA A 39 -1.36 19.28 3.02
N ILE A 40 -0.50 20.29 3.18
CA ILE A 40 0.74 20.42 2.39
C ILE A 40 1.67 19.23 2.65
N MET A 41 1.89 18.87 3.92
CA MET A 41 2.78 17.77 4.30
C MET A 41 2.26 16.42 3.82
N ALA A 42 0.96 16.14 3.99
CA ALA A 42 0.34 14.93 3.47
C ALA A 42 0.42 14.88 1.93
N THR A 43 0.13 15.99 1.25
CA THR A 43 0.23 16.07 -0.22
C THR A 43 1.65 15.79 -0.70
N ALA A 44 2.68 16.26 0.00
CA ALA A 44 4.07 15.97 -0.34
C ALA A 44 4.40 14.48 -0.26
N VAL A 45 3.87 13.76 0.75
CA VAL A 45 4.01 12.30 0.87
C VAL A 45 3.37 11.60 -0.33
N PHE A 46 2.12 11.94 -0.67
CA PHE A 46 1.44 11.33 -1.81
C PHE A 46 2.06 11.72 -3.16
N ALA A 47 2.65 12.91 -3.27
CA ALA A 47 3.35 13.35 -4.48
C ALA A 47 4.57 12.47 -4.81
N THR A 48 5.13 11.75 -3.84
CA THR A 48 6.19 10.76 -4.11
C THR A 48 5.73 9.67 -5.09
N SER A 49 4.42 9.39 -5.19
CA SER A 49 3.87 8.44 -6.16
C SER A 49 4.19 8.80 -7.61
N PHE A 50 4.37 10.09 -7.93
CA PHE A 50 4.77 10.56 -9.26
C PHE A 50 6.19 10.16 -9.65
N LEU A 51 6.98 9.62 -8.73
CA LEU A 51 8.31 9.04 -9.03
C LEU A 51 8.21 7.61 -9.59
N ALA A 52 7.04 6.96 -9.54
CA ALA A 52 6.85 5.60 -10.07
C ALA A 52 7.32 5.43 -11.53
N PRO A 53 7.03 6.34 -12.48
CA PRO A 53 7.50 6.21 -13.86
C PRO A 53 9.02 6.23 -13.97
N LEU A 54 9.71 7.03 -13.15
CA LEU A 54 11.17 7.09 -13.12
C LEU A 54 11.76 5.75 -12.67
N VAL A 55 11.17 5.16 -11.63
CA VAL A 55 11.53 3.82 -11.12
C VAL A 55 11.26 2.74 -12.19
N GLY A 56 10.13 2.85 -12.89
CA GLY A 56 9.78 2.00 -14.04
C GLY A 56 10.81 2.06 -15.16
N TRP A 57 11.21 3.27 -15.56
CA TRP A 57 12.15 3.50 -16.65
C TRP A 57 13.56 2.98 -16.34
N ARG A 58 14.04 3.17 -15.10
CA ARG A 58 15.39 2.78 -14.67
C ARG A 58 15.58 1.27 -14.52
N LEU A 59 14.60 0.56 -13.95
CA LEU A 59 14.77 -0.84 -13.54
C LEU A 59 14.05 -1.84 -14.47
N GLY A 60 13.07 -1.36 -15.25
CA GLY A 60 12.24 -2.20 -16.12
C GLY A 60 11.14 -2.96 -15.36
N PRO A 61 10.15 -3.53 -16.08
CA PRO A 61 8.86 -3.94 -15.52
C PRO A 61 8.93 -4.83 -14.27
N LYS A 62 9.68 -5.94 -14.36
CA LYS A 62 9.78 -6.91 -13.26
C LYS A 62 10.50 -6.36 -12.05
N ARG A 63 11.64 -5.68 -12.25
CA ARG A 63 12.49 -5.20 -11.16
C ARG A 63 11.85 -4.03 -10.44
N SER A 64 11.17 -3.13 -11.15
CA SER A 64 10.46 -2.01 -10.55
C SER A 64 9.30 -2.48 -9.66
N VAL A 65 8.49 -3.45 -10.13
CA VAL A 65 7.40 -4.05 -9.33
C VAL A 65 7.96 -4.83 -8.13
N GLY A 66 9.01 -5.62 -8.32
CA GLY A 66 9.63 -6.38 -7.23
C GLY A 66 10.24 -5.48 -6.15
N MET A 67 10.97 -4.42 -6.54
CA MET A 67 11.58 -3.47 -5.61
C MET A 67 10.52 -2.70 -4.81
N SER A 68 9.49 -2.19 -5.48
CA SER A 68 8.40 -1.45 -4.82
C SER A 68 7.57 -2.34 -3.89
N ALA A 69 7.35 -3.61 -4.26
CA ALA A 69 6.77 -4.61 -3.37
C ALA A 69 7.66 -4.90 -2.15
N ALA A 70 8.97 -5.10 -2.34
CA ALA A 70 9.90 -5.31 -1.23
C ALA A 70 9.91 -4.11 -0.27
N MET A 71 9.92 -2.89 -0.82
CA MET A 71 9.85 -1.65 -0.05
C MET A 71 8.57 -1.57 0.80
N LEU A 72 7.41 -1.87 0.20
CA LEU A 72 6.14 -1.96 0.92
C LEU A 72 6.20 -3.01 2.04
N GLY A 73 6.48 -4.27 1.71
CA GLY A 73 6.44 -5.37 2.68
C GLY A 73 7.43 -5.22 3.82
N ILE A 74 8.64 -4.72 3.55
CA ILE A 74 9.66 -4.47 4.59
C ILE A 74 9.24 -3.28 5.47
N ALA A 75 8.75 -2.19 4.87
CA ALA A 75 8.33 -1.02 5.63
C ALA A 75 7.18 -1.37 6.60
N THR A 76 6.14 -2.05 6.12
CA THR A 76 5.01 -2.48 6.95
C THR A 76 5.46 -3.43 8.07
N LEU A 77 6.35 -4.39 7.77
CA LEU A 77 6.88 -5.31 8.77
C LEU A 77 7.68 -4.59 9.86
N VAL A 78 8.60 -3.71 9.47
CA VAL A 78 9.46 -3.00 10.43
C VAL A 78 8.62 -2.03 11.27
N ALA A 79 7.61 -1.36 10.68
CA ALA A 79 6.69 -0.50 11.41
C ALA A 79 5.91 -1.30 12.47
N THR A 80 5.48 -2.50 12.12
CA THR A 80 4.78 -3.40 13.06
C THR A 80 5.64 -3.78 14.28
N VAL A 81 6.95 -3.90 14.08
CA VAL A 81 7.90 -4.33 15.12
C VAL A 81 8.37 -3.16 15.99
N LEU A 82 8.74 -2.02 15.39
CA LEU A 82 9.38 -0.92 16.12
C LEU A 82 8.42 -0.14 17.02
N ARG A 83 7.16 0.08 16.58
CA ARG A 83 6.12 0.77 17.35
C ARG A 83 6.60 2.07 18.00
N SER A 84 7.21 2.94 17.21
CA SER A 84 7.73 4.23 17.65
C SER A 84 7.16 5.30 16.76
N ASN A 85 6.56 6.36 17.32
CA ASN A 85 5.86 7.37 16.52
C ASN A 85 6.69 7.93 15.36
N ILE A 86 7.98 8.21 15.58
CA ILE A 86 8.86 8.73 14.52
C ILE A 86 9.17 7.62 13.49
N ALA A 87 9.45 6.41 13.94
CA ALA A 87 9.75 5.29 13.06
C ALA A 87 8.52 4.89 12.23
N ASP A 88 7.35 4.81 12.86
CA ASP A 88 6.07 4.47 12.26
C ASP A 88 5.68 5.51 11.21
N LEU A 89 5.94 6.80 11.47
CA LEU A 89 5.71 7.86 10.48
C LEU A 89 6.66 7.72 9.27
N ALA A 90 7.97 7.55 9.51
CA ALA A 90 8.96 7.42 8.43
C ALA A 90 8.73 6.14 7.60
N LEU A 91 8.41 5.02 8.26
CA LEU A 91 8.17 3.73 7.63
C LEU A 91 6.84 3.70 6.90
N SER A 92 5.77 4.29 7.45
CA SER A 92 4.49 4.40 6.73
C SER A 92 4.60 5.31 5.51
N ILE A 93 5.36 6.40 5.54
CA ILE A 93 5.68 7.20 4.34
C ILE A 93 6.41 6.36 3.29
N THR A 94 7.40 5.57 3.72
CA THR A 94 8.15 4.66 2.86
C THR A 94 7.24 3.57 2.28
N GLY A 95 6.36 2.99 3.09
CA GLY A 95 5.38 1.99 2.70
C GLY A 95 4.35 2.53 1.71
N ILE A 96 3.82 3.73 1.95
CA ILE A 96 2.89 4.42 1.03
C ILE A 96 3.58 4.71 -0.30
N ALA A 97 4.79 5.28 -0.30
CA ALA A 97 5.53 5.54 -1.53
C ALA A 97 5.76 4.24 -2.33
N GLY A 98 6.27 3.20 -1.65
CA GLY A 98 6.54 1.90 -2.25
C GLY A 98 5.27 1.23 -2.75
N GLY A 99 4.19 1.27 -1.98
CA GLY A 99 2.91 0.67 -2.30
C GLY A 99 2.19 1.38 -3.45
N LEU A 100 2.26 2.71 -3.54
CA LEU A 100 1.69 3.45 -4.67
C LEU A 100 2.49 3.21 -5.96
N TRP A 101 3.83 3.14 -5.87
CA TRP A 101 4.66 2.72 -7.01
C TRP A 101 4.32 1.30 -7.44
N TRP A 102 4.25 0.37 -6.49
CA TRP A 102 3.90 -1.02 -6.75
C TRP A 102 2.54 -1.14 -7.43
N LEU A 103 1.52 -0.47 -6.91
CA LEU A 103 0.16 -0.49 -7.47
C LEU A 103 0.19 0.01 -8.92
N GLY A 104 0.81 1.17 -9.15
CA GLY A 104 0.88 1.77 -10.48
C GLY A 104 1.66 0.93 -11.48
N LEU A 105 2.82 0.42 -11.07
CA LEU A 105 3.70 -0.39 -11.93
C LEU A 105 3.15 -1.80 -12.17
N LEU A 106 2.46 -2.39 -11.19
CA LEU A 106 1.81 -3.70 -11.36
C LEU A 106 0.59 -3.59 -12.28
N HIS A 107 -0.14 -2.47 -12.25
CA HIS A 107 -1.23 -2.22 -13.19
C HIS A 107 -0.70 -1.94 -14.60
N ALA A 108 0.38 -1.16 -14.71
CA ALA A 108 0.96 -0.72 -15.98
C ALA A 108 1.86 -1.76 -16.66
N SER A 109 2.21 -2.85 -15.98
CA SER A 109 2.95 -3.98 -16.57
C SER A 109 2.09 -5.23 -16.54
N ARG A 110 2.01 -5.99 -17.63
CA ARG A 110 1.35 -7.30 -17.62
C ARG A 110 1.85 -8.21 -18.75
N PRO A 111 1.65 -9.53 -18.65
CA PRO A 111 1.74 -10.43 -19.80
C PRO A 111 0.64 -10.08 -20.83
N ALA A 112 0.93 -10.20 -22.13
CA ALA A 112 0.04 -9.72 -23.21
C ALA A 112 -1.42 -10.23 -23.10
N ASP A 113 -1.61 -11.48 -22.67
CA ASP A 113 -2.92 -12.15 -22.65
C ASP A 113 -3.57 -12.19 -21.26
N ARG A 114 -3.10 -11.40 -20.28
CA ARG A 114 -3.65 -11.42 -18.92
C ARG A 114 -4.33 -10.10 -18.53
N PRO A 115 -5.57 -10.16 -17.99
CA PRO A 115 -6.23 -8.99 -17.45
C PRO A 115 -5.55 -8.52 -16.15
N SER A 116 -5.84 -7.29 -15.74
CA SER A 116 -5.31 -6.75 -14.48
C SER A 116 -5.82 -7.54 -13.27
N PRO A 117 -4.95 -7.91 -12.30
CA PRO A 117 -5.38 -8.62 -11.09
C PRO A 117 -6.27 -7.76 -10.19
N PHE A 118 -6.21 -6.43 -10.32
CA PHE A 118 -6.92 -5.50 -9.44
C PHE A 118 -8.45 -5.55 -9.57
N ALA A 119 -9.00 -5.99 -10.70
CA ALA A 119 -10.44 -6.16 -10.85
C ALA A 119 -11.02 -7.18 -9.85
N VAL A 120 -10.22 -8.18 -9.46
CA VAL A 120 -10.58 -9.20 -8.48
C VAL A 120 -10.01 -8.85 -7.10
N ALA A 121 -8.75 -8.41 -7.05
CA ALA A 121 -8.06 -8.18 -5.80
C ALA A 121 -8.60 -7.00 -4.98
N MET A 122 -9.06 -5.92 -5.63
CA MET A 122 -9.59 -4.75 -4.92
C MET A 122 -10.82 -5.09 -4.07
N PRO A 123 -11.91 -5.68 -4.62
CA PRO A 123 -13.05 -6.10 -3.80
C PRO A 123 -12.65 -7.02 -2.65
N ILE A 124 -11.78 -8.00 -2.89
CA ILE A 124 -11.33 -8.95 -1.87
C ILE A 124 -10.57 -8.24 -0.75
N ALA A 125 -9.62 -7.37 -1.10
CA ALA A 125 -8.82 -6.64 -0.11
C ALA A 125 -9.70 -5.70 0.73
N PHE A 126 -10.64 -4.98 0.12
CA PHE A 126 -11.61 -4.15 0.84
C PHE A 126 -12.50 -4.96 1.77
N CYS A 127 -13.08 -6.07 1.28
CA CYS A 127 -13.91 -6.92 2.13
C CYS A 127 -13.11 -7.52 3.29
N ALA A 128 -11.91 -8.05 3.03
CA ALA A 128 -11.03 -8.60 4.05
C ALA A 128 -10.67 -7.53 5.10
N ASP A 129 -10.34 -6.32 4.66
CA ASP A 129 -10.05 -5.22 5.53
C ASP A 129 -11.24 -4.84 6.43
N LEU A 130 -12.44 -4.71 5.86
CA LEU A 130 -13.66 -4.40 6.62
C LEU A 130 -14.00 -5.51 7.62
N VAL A 131 -13.82 -6.78 7.25
CA VAL A 131 -14.03 -7.92 8.15
C VAL A 131 -13.01 -7.92 9.29
N LEU A 132 -11.73 -7.67 8.99
CA LEU A 132 -10.69 -7.54 10.02
C LEU A 132 -11.02 -6.39 10.98
N ARG A 133 -11.44 -5.23 10.46
CA ARG A 133 -11.89 -4.10 11.29
C ARG A 133 -13.07 -4.50 12.18
N ALA A 134 -14.08 -5.15 11.61
CA ALA A 134 -15.26 -5.56 12.38
C ALA A 134 -14.90 -6.57 13.48
N ALA A 135 -14.01 -7.52 13.19
CA ALA A 135 -13.55 -8.53 14.12
C ALA A 135 -12.67 -7.97 15.25
N PHE A 136 -11.83 -6.97 14.95
CA PHE A 136 -10.85 -6.42 15.88
C PHE A 136 -11.18 -5.00 16.39
N ARG A 137 -12.41 -4.50 16.18
CA ARG A 137 -12.85 -3.14 16.56
C ARG A 137 -12.66 -2.81 18.04
N THR A 138 -12.56 -3.82 18.90
CA THR A 138 -12.44 -3.68 20.36
C THR A 138 -11.02 -3.82 20.87
N VAL A 139 -10.02 -4.02 20.00
CA VAL A 139 -8.62 -4.18 20.39
C VAL A 139 -7.86 -2.91 20.04
N PRO A 140 -7.49 -2.07 21.02
CA PRO A 140 -6.62 -0.93 20.78
C PRO A 140 -5.30 -1.40 20.16
N LEU A 141 -4.76 -0.65 19.20
CA LEU A 141 -3.53 -1.02 18.49
C LEU A 141 -2.34 -1.21 19.46
N VAL A 142 -2.32 -0.43 20.55
CA VAL A 142 -1.34 -0.52 21.64
C VAL A 142 -1.42 -1.84 22.41
N ASP A 143 -2.61 -2.46 22.46
CA ASP A 143 -2.86 -3.71 23.19
C ASP A 143 -2.63 -4.96 22.32
N VAL A 144 -2.36 -4.77 21.02
CA VAL A 144 -2.00 -5.88 20.13
C VAL A 144 -0.65 -6.42 20.58
N ASN A 145 -0.59 -7.69 20.98
CA ASN A 145 0.66 -8.31 21.42
C ASN A 145 1.70 -8.33 20.27
N PRO A 146 2.88 -7.65 20.41
CA PRO A 146 3.92 -7.65 19.39
C PRO A 146 4.42 -9.05 19.04
N THR A 147 4.43 -9.98 20.01
CA THR A 147 4.85 -11.37 19.85
C THR A 147 3.91 -12.17 18.95
N LEU A 148 2.67 -11.72 18.75
CA LEU A 148 1.72 -12.33 17.80
C LEU A 148 1.67 -11.55 16.48
N ALA A 149 1.69 -10.22 16.54
CA ALA A 149 1.62 -9.37 15.35
C ALA A 149 2.86 -9.50 14.46
N ALA A 150 4.06 -9.50 15.03
CA ALA A 150 5.29 -9.54 14.24
C ALA A 150 5.43 -10.85 13.44
N PRO A 151 5.22 -12.05 14.00
CA PRO A 151 5.22 -13.28 13.21
C PRO A 151 4.12 -13.33 12.15
N LEU A 152 2.93 -12.83 12.45
CA LEU A 152 1.81 -12.84 11.50
C LEU A 152 2.07 -11.92 10.31
N VAL A 153 2.56 -10.70 10.55
CA VAL A 153 2.95 -9.77 9.49
C VAL A 153 4.17 -10.28 8.72
N LEU A 154 5.12 -10.94 9.40
CA LEU A 154 6.24 -11.60 8.72
C LEU A 154 5.76 -12.68 7.76
N VAL A 155 4.86 -13.57 8.20
CA VAL A 155 4.27 -14.60 7.34
C VAL A 155 3.53 -13.95 6.17
N ALA A 156 2.72 -12.92 6.41
CA ALA A 156 2.05 -12.18 5.34
C ALA A 156 3.05 -11.57 4.35
N ALA A 157 4.17 -11.03 4.83
CA ALA A 157 5.21 -10.43 4.00
C ALA A 157 5.93 -11.48 3.15
N LEU A 158 6.25 -12.64 3.74
CA LEU A 158 6.83 -13.76 3.02
C LEU A 158 5.88 -14.31 1.95
N VAL A 159 4.59 -14.48 2.28
CA VAL A 159 3.56 -14.92 1.31
C VAL A 159 3.39 -13.89 0.20
N PHE A 160 3.36 -12.60 0.54
CA PHE A 160 3.30 -11.51 -0.44
C PHE A 160 4.48 -11.56 -1.42
N LEU A 161 5.71 -11.63 -0.90
CA LEU A 161 6.91 -11.66 -1.75
C LEU A 161 7.00 -12.95 -2.56
N ALA A 162 6.69 -14.11 -1.97
CA ALA A 162 6.66 -15.39 -2.66
C ALA A 162 5.60 -15.41 -3.78
N ALA A 163 4.40 -14.90 -3.51
CA ALA A 163 3.34 -14.74 -4.50
C ALA A 163 3.77 -13.79 -5.62
N GLY A 164 4.48 -12.70 -5.29
CA GLY A 164 5.08 -11.79 -6.25
C GLY A 164 6.11 -12.48 -7.16
N VAL A 165 7.05 -13.23 -6.59
CA VAL A 165 8.04 -14.01 -7.35
C VAL A 165 7.36 -15.01 -8.29
N ALA A 166 6.38 -15.76 -7.78
CA ALA A 166 5.62 -16.71 -8.58
C ALA A 166 4.83 -16.03 -9.71
N ALA A 167 4.18 -14.90 -9.41
CA ALA A 167 3.39 -14.12 -10.37
C ALA A 167 4.26 -13.43 -11.45
N MET A 168 5.52 -13.12 -11.12
CA MET A 168 6.48 -12.47 -12.02
C MET A 168 7.40 -13.43 -12.79
N SER A 169 7.15 -14.75 -12.74
CA SER A 169 7.92 -15.77 -13.46
C SER A 169 7.92 -15.56 -14.99
N GLY A 170 6.77 -15.25 -15.59
CA GLY A 170 6.64 -14.98 -17.04
C GLY A 170 7.11 -13.59 -17.48
N ALA A 171 7.36 -13.38 -18.78
CA ALA A 171 7.73 -12.06 -19.31
C ALA A 171 6.62 -11.02 -19.07
N ARG A 172 6.98 -9.83 -18.58
CA ARG A 172 6.07 -8.68 -18.43
C ARG A 172 6.56 -7.56 -19.32
N THR A 173 5.65 -6.94 -20.05
CA THR A 173 5.91 -5.75 -20.85
C THR A 173 5.13 -4.57 -20.30
N TRP A 174 5.64 -3.36 -20.54
CA TRP A 174 4.85 -2.16 -20.28
C TRP A 174 3.66 -2.17 -21.21
N THR A 175 2.48 -2.07 -20.64
CA THR A 175 1.28 -1.86 -21.42
C THR A 175 1.03 -0.38 -21.50
N ARG A 176 0.80 0.11 -22.72
CA ARG A 176 0.32 1.48 -22.89
C ARG A 176 -0.96 1.61 -22.07
N PRO A 177 -1.03 2.48 -21.05
CA PRO A 177 -2.29 2.73 -20.39
C PRO A 177 -3.20 3.40 -21.42
N ASP A 178 -4.37 2.83 -21.65
CA ASP A 178 -5.42 3.59 -22.33
C ASP A 178 -5.75 4.83 -21.48
N PHE A 179 -6.28 5.88 -22.07
CA PHE A 179 -6.56 7.17 -21.41
C PHE A 179 -7.29 7.03 -20.05
N ARG A 180 -8.17 6.03 -19.93
CA ARG A 180 -8.88 5.66 -18.69
C ARG A 180 -7.96 5.10 -17.60
N GLY A 181 -6.94 4.31 -17.95
CA GLY A 181 -5.94 3.77 -17.02
C GLY A 181 -4.96 4.84 -16.54
N GLY A 182 -4.62 5.81 -17.38
CA GLY A 182 -3.83 6.98 -16.98
C GLY A 182 -4.56 7.86 -15.95
N LEU A 183 -5.85 8.14 -16.19
CA LEU A 183 -6.70 8.86 -15.24
C LEU A 183 -6.90 8.11 -13.92
N ALA A 184 -7.05 6.78 -13.96
CA ALA A 184 -7.15 5.97 -12.75
C ALA A 184 -5.86 6.02 -11.90
N LEU A 185 -4.68 6.01 -12.54
CA LEU A 185 -3.39 6.15 -11.85
C LEU A 185 -3.19 7.53 -11.22
N ILE A 186 -3.64 8.58 -11.91
CA ILE A 186 -3.61 9.96 -11.39
C ILE A 186 -4.63 10.17 -10.26
N GLY A 187 -5.78 9.49 -10.32
CA GLY A 187 -6.87 9.63 -9.36
C GLY A 187 -6.69 8.82 -8.07
N LEU A 188 -5.87 7.77 -8.07
CA LEU A 188 -5.68 6.89 -6.91
C LEU A 188 -5.19 7.62 -5.64
N PRO A 189 -4.17 8.50 -5.70
CA PRO A 189 -3.74 9.27 -4.53
C PRO A 189 -4.86 10.13 -3.93
N ALA A 190 -5.68 10.79 -4.77
CA ALA A 190 -6.81 11.60 -4.32
C ALA A 190 -7.94 10.74 -3.73
N LEU A 191 -8.22 9.56 -4.29
CA LEU A 191 -9.23 8.63 -3.78
C LEU A 191 -8.85 8.06 -2.41
N PHE A 192 -7.57 7.73 -2.18
CA PHE A 192 -7.10 7.29 -0.86
C PHE A 192 -7.17 8.41 0.18
N LEU A 193 -6.83 9.65 -0.20
CA LEU A 193 -6.94 10.83 0.66
C LEU A 193 -8.40 11.16 1.04
N VAL A 194 -9.34 11.04 0.10
CA VAL A 194 -10.77 11.32 0.33
C VAL A 194 -11.45 10.21 1.14
N ALA A 195 -11.08 8.94 0.92
CA ALA A 195 -11.65 7.81 1.67
C ALA A 195 -11.26 7.83 3.17
N GLU A 196 -10.09 8.38 3.49
CA GLU A 196 -9.63 8.57 4.87
C GLU A 196 -10.30 9.78 5.54
N THR A 197 -10.44 10.90 4.81
CA THR A 197 -10.98 12.16 5.36
C THR A 197 -12.51 12.22 5.45
N GLY A 198 -13.24 11.41 4.66
CA GLY A 198 -14.70 11.56 4.52
C GLY A 198 -15.60 10.42 5.02
N ALA A 199 -15.11 9.19 5.25
CA ALA A 199 -16.04 8.05 5.44
C ALA A 199 -15.61 6.91 6.38
N THR A 200 -14.36 6.86 6.89
CA THR A 200 -13.90 5.68 7.66
C THR A 200 -13.21 5.97 9.00
N ASN A 201 -13.19 7.23 9.44
CA ASN A 201 -12.93 7.58 10.84
C ASN A 201 -14.17 7.29 11.68
N GLY A 202 -14.33 6.02 12.07
CA GLY A 202 -15.28 5.60 13.11
C GLY A 202 -14.82 5.97 14.53
N ALA A 203 -14.12 7.08 14.67
CA ALA A 203 -13.75 7.67 15.95
C ALA A 203 -14.09 9.16 15.91
N GLN A 204 -15.38 9.44 16.10
CA GLN A 204 -15.84 10.63 16.81
C GLN A 204 -16.25 10.19 18.20
#